data_AF-X1B749-F1
#
_entry.id   AF-X1B749-F1
#
_cell.length_a   1.000
_cell.length_b   1.000
_cell.length_c   1.000
_cell.angle_alpha   90.00
_cell.angle_beta   90.00
_cell.angle_gamma   90.00
#
_symmetry.space_group_name_H-M   'P 1'
#
loop_
_entity.id
_entity.type
_entity.pdbx_description
1 polymer ?
#
loop_
_entity_poly.entity_id
_entity_poly.type
_entity_poly.pdbx_seq_one_letter_code
_entity_poly.pdbx_strand_id
1 'polypeptide(L)'
;GPYETVIDIDKEKLPTPEVVDQWGPAEYSDTLRHNQSCDKYNADFRQLLHVAYKIAAEMGEDYLNALEKHEKVIAEQVTENIYQRHIKRIFID
;
A
#
# COMPACT_ATOMS: atom_id res chain seq x y z
N GLY A 1 -20.17 -6.18 -10.51
CA GLY A 1 -20.45 -4.98 -9.67
C GLY A 1 -19.64 -3.78 -10.15
N PRO A 2 -19.87 -2.53 -9.69
CA PRO A 2 -19.26 -1.31 -10.27
C PRO A 2 -17.73 -1.18 -10.11
N TYR A 3 -17.06 -2.14 -9.46
CA TYR A 3 -15.60 -2.23 -9.31
C TYR A 3 -14.98 -3.44 -10.04
N GLU A 4 -15.81 -4.27 -10.68
CA GLU A 4 -15.36 -5.45 -11.43
C GLU A 4 -14.55 -5.07 -12.68
N THR A 5 -14.58 -3.79 -13.05
CA THR A 5 -13.88 -3.25 -14.21
C THR A 5 -12.49 -2.66 -13.90
N VAL A 6 -12.06 -2.58 -12.62
CA VAL A 6 -10.80 -1.90 -12.24
C VAL A 6 -9.89 -2.73 -11.33
N ILE A 7 -10.41 -3.78 -10.69
CA ILE A 7 -9.61 -4.72 -9.91
C ILE A 7 -9.09 -5.81 -10.87
N ASP A 8 -7.80 -5.80 -11.12
CA ASP A 8 -7.06 -6.69 -12.01
C ASP A 8 -5.94 -7.37 -11.20
N ILE A 9 -6.36 -8.19 -10.22
CA ILE A 9 -5.46 -8.93 -9.33
C ILE A 9 -5.28 -10.34 -9.88
N ASP A 10 -4.07 -10.64 -10.33
CA ASP A 10 -3.64 -12.00 -10.62
C ASP A 10 -3.21 -12.70 -9.32
N LYS A 11 -4.04 -13.64 -8.87
CA LYS A 11 -3.81 -14.38 -7.62
C LYS A 11 -2.56 -15.26 -7.69
N GLU A 12 -2.13 -15.68 -8.88
CA GLU A 12 -0.92 -16.48 -9.04
C GLU A 12 0.36 -15.66 -8.81
N LYS A 13 0.25 -14.32 -8.92
CA LYS A 13 1.35 -13.38 -8.63
C LYS A 13 1.39 -12.92 -7.19
N LEU A 14 0.43 -13.34 -6.35
CA LEU A 14 0.42 -12.98 -4.94
C LEU A 14 1.34 -13.93 -4.15
N PRO A 15 2.13 -13.41 -3.19
CA PRO A 15 2.79 -14.26 -2.21
C PRO A 15 1.72 -14.97 -1.35
N THR A 16 2.03 -16.18 -0.88
CA THR A 16 1.15 -16.84 0.09
C THR A 16 1.27 -16.16 1.46
N PRO A 17 0.24 -16.24 2.33
CA PRO A 17 0.32 -15.68 3.67
C PRO A 17 1.55 -16.16 4.46
N GLU A 18 1.91 -17.44 4.33
CA GLU A 18 3.06 -18.03 5.02
C GLU A 18 4.38 -17.41 4.56
N VAL A 19 4.48 -17.00 3.29
CA VAL A 19 5.65 -16.27 2.76
C VAL A 19 5.69 -14.85 3.34
N VAL A 20 4.55 -14.16 3.35
CA VAL A 20 4.44 -12.78 3.87
C VAL A 20 4.74 -12.72 5.37
N ASP A 21 4.34 -13.73 6.15
CA ASP A 21 4.60 -13.81 7.58
C ASP A 21 6.10 -13.88 7.92
N GLN A 22 6.94 -14.30 6.97
CA GLN A 22 8.41 -14.31 7.13
C GLN A 22 9.07 -12.99 6.73
N TRP A 23 8.32 -12.03 6.19
CA TRP A 23 8.90 -10.78 5.70
C TRP A 23 9.25 -9.83 6.82
N GLY A 24 10.42 -9.18 6.66
CA GLY A 24 10.76 -8.01 7.45
C GLY A 24 10.06 -6.75 6.91
N PRO A 25 10.10 -5.63 7.67
CA PRO A 25 9.44 -4.38 7.30
C PRO A 25 9.86 -3.83 5.92
N ALA A 26 11.13 -4.01 5.54
CA ALA A 26 11.66 -3.54 4.26
C ALA A 26 11.07 -4.31 3.08
N GLU A 27 11.05 -5.65 3.15
CA GLU A 27 10.46 -6.50 2.11
C GLU A 27 8.99 -6.15 1.88
N TYR A 28 8.22 -6.10 2.98
CA TYR A 28 6.80 -5.76 2.91
C TYR A 28 6.57 -4.39 2.28
N SER A 29 7.35 -3.38 2.69
CA SER A 29 7.22 -2.01 2.20
C SER A 29 7.63 -1.89 0.73
N ASP A 30 8.73 -2.53 0.32
CA ASP A 30 9.22 -2.49 -1.06
C ASP A 30 8.25 -3.19 -2.02
N THR A 31 7.63 -4.29 -1.59
CA THR A 31 6.60 -4.97 -2.37
C THR A 31 5.32 -4.14 -2.51
N LEU A 32 4.94 -3.37 -1.49
CA LEU A 32 3.69 -2.59 -1.45
C LEU A 32 3.79 -1.20 -2.12
N ARG A 33 4.92 -0.51 -1.98
CA ARG A 33 5.07 0.89 -2.42
C ARG A 33 5.06 0.95 -3.94
N HIS A 34 4.30 1.90 -4.50
CA HIS A 34 4.25 2.11 -5.95
C HIS A 34 5.56 2.69 -6.49
N ASN A 35 6.60 1.86 -6.57
CA ASN A 35 7.90 2.19 -7.13
C ASN A 35 8.22 1.18 -8.23
N GLN A 36 7.92 1.54 -9.48
CA GLN A 36 8.12 0.66 -10.63
C GLN A 36 9.60 0.32 -10.91
N SER A 37 10.54 1.07 -10.32
CA SER A 37 11.98 0.78 -10.42
C SER A 37 12.49 -0.14 -9.31
N CYS A 38 11.63 -0.57 -8.39
CA CYS A 38 11.99 -1.53 -7.35
C CYS A 38 11.67 -2.96 -7.83
N ASP A 39 12.67 -3.84 -7.86
CA ASP A 39 12.51 -5.23 -8.33
C ASP A 39 11.51 -6.04 -7.48
N LYS A 40 11.28 -5.63 -6.24
CA LYS A 40 10.36 -6.30 -5.32
C LYS A 40 8.91 -5.82 -5.45
N TYR A 41 8.69 -4.70 -6.13
CA TYR A 41 7.36 -4.10 -6.25
C TYR A 41 6.40 -5.07 -6.94
N ASN A 42 5.25 -5.28 -6.32
CA ASN A 42 4.20 -6.14 -6.84
C ASN A 42 2.87 -5.36 -6.94
N ALA A 43 2.42 -5.13 -8.18
CA ALA A 43 1.20 -4.38 -8.45
C ALA A 43 -0.06 -5.09 -7.95
N ASP A 44 -0.12 -6.42 -8.07
CA ASP A 44 -1.22 -7.26 -7.59
C ASP A 44 -1.31 -7.21 -6.06
N PHE A 45 -0.17 -7.32 -5.38
CA PHE A 45 -0.09 -7.20 -3.92
C PHE A 45 -0.55 -5.82 -3.43
N ARG A 46 -0.10 -4.76 -4.13
CA ARG A 46 -0.53 -3.40 -3.83
C ARG A 46 -2.03 -3.23 -4.01
N GLN A 47 -2.59 -3.73 -5.11
CA GLN A 47 -4.02 -3.57 -5.38
C GLN A 47 -4.87 -4.37 -4.38
N LEU A 48 -4.42 -5.57 -3.98
CA LEU A 48 -5.04 -6.34 -2.90
C LEU A 48 -5.13 -5.52 -1.61
N LEU A 49 -4.01 -4.96 -1.15
CA LEU A 49 -3.97 -4.12 0.05
C LEU A 49 -4.81 -2.85 -0.10
N HIS A 50 -4.85 -2.28 -1.30
CA HIS A 50 -5.67 -1.11 -1.57
C HIS A 50 -7.17 -1.39 -1.42
N VAL A 51 -7.66 -2.56 -1.86
CA VAL A 51 -9.08 -2.93 -1.71
C VAL A 51 -9.41 -3.53 -0.34
N ALA A 52 -8.40 -3.99 0.40
CA ALA A 52 -8.53 -4.53 1.75
C ALA A 52 -8.75 -3.46 2.84
N TYR A 53 -8.84 -2.17 2.49
CA TYR A 53 -9.05 -1.07 3.47
C TYR A 53 -10.26 -1.29 4.40
N LYS A 54 -11.28 -2.04 3.93
CA LYS A 54 -12.45 -2.37 4.75
C LYS A 54 -12.10 -3.23 5.96
N ILE A 55 -11.12 -4.12 5.83
CA ILE A 55 -10.62 -4.95 6.94
C ILE A 55 -9.95 -4.04 7.98
N ALA A 56 -9.15 -3.07 7.55
CA ALA A 56 -8.55 -2.09 8.45
C ALA A 56 -9.62 -1.23 9.18
N ALA A 57 -10.73 -0.93 8.51
CA ALA A 57 -11.86 -0.25 9.14
C ALA A 57 -12.58 -1.14 10.18
N GLU A 58 -12.70 -2.44 9.92
CA GLU A 58 -13.28 -3.41 10.87
C GLU A 58 -12.41 -3.60 12.12
N MET A 59 -11.10 -3.35 12.05
CA MET A 59 -10.18 -3.37 13.20
C MET A 59 -10.43 -2.21 14.20
N GLY A 60 -11.18 -1.17 13.81
CA GLY A 60 -11.60 -0.10 14.70
C GLY A 60 -10.45 0.60 15.44
N GLU A 61 -10.58 0.69 16.76
CA GLU A 61 -9.64 1.39 17.65
C GLU A 61 -8.19 0.89 17.53
N ASP A 62 -7.96 -0.40 17.28
CA ASP A 62 -6.60 -0.93 17.16
C ASP A 62 -5.86 -0.32 15.97
N TYR A 63 -6.56 -0.18 14.84
CA TYR A 63 -6.00 0.45 13.65
C TYR A 63 -5.86 1.97 13.83
N LEU A 64 -6.86 2.64 14.41
CA LEU A 64 -6.82 4.09 14.65
C LEU A 64 -5.67 4.48 15.60
N ASN A 65 -5.51 3.76 16.71
CA ASN A 65 -4.40 3.98 17.65
C ASN A 65 -3.03 3.75 16.98
N ALA A 66 -2.92 2.79 16.06
CA ALA A 66 -1.70 2.58 15.30
C ALA A 66 -1.40 3.77 14.36
N LEU A 67 -2.42 4.37 13.74
CA LEU A 67 -2.26 5.57 12.90
C LEU A 67 -1.75 6.75 13.73
N GLU A 68 -2.30 6.99 14.91
CA GLU A 68 -1.85 8.06 15.81
C GLU A 68 -0.41 7.82 16.28
N LYS A 69 -0.11 6.59 16.74
CA LYS A 69 1.23 6.22 17.22
C LYS A 69 2.31 6.39 16.14
N HIS A 70 1.96 6.15 14.87
CA HIS A 70 2.89 6.15 13.75
C HIS A 70 2.71 7.37 12.82
N GLU A 71 2.01 8.41 13.27
CA GLU A 71 1.64 9.59 12.48
C GLU A 71 2.84 10.17 11.71
N LYS A 72 3.98 10.35 12.38
CA LYS A 72 5.16 10.97 11.77
C LYS A 72 5.61 10.28 10.49
N VAL A 73 5.81 8.96 10.55
CA VAL A 73 6.28 8.18 9.39
C VAL A 73 5.20 8.09 8.32
N ILE A 74 3.92 8.00 8.72
CA ILE A 74 2.80 8.00 7.79
C ILE A 74 2.72 9.33 7.04
N ALA A 75 2.81 10.47 7.73
CA ALA A 75 2.75 11.80 7.15
C ALA A 75 3.88 12.03 6.13
N GLU A 76 5.09 11.59 6.45
CA GLU A 76 6.23 11.64 5.52
C GLU A 76 5.93 10.83 4.24
N GLN A 77 5.44 9.59 4.37
CA GLN A 77 5.12 8.74 3.22
C GLN A 77 3.94 9.26 2.38
N VAL A 78 2.88 9.77 3.03
CA VAL A 78 1.72 10.37 2.34
C VAL A 78 2.14 11.63 1.59
N THR A 79 2.96 12.47 2.20
CA THR A 79 3.46 13.71 1.57
C THR A 79 4.35 13.39 0.37
N GLU A 80 5.27 12.45 0.50
CA GLU A 80 6.09 12.00 -0.64
C GLU A 80 5.21 11.48 -1.79
N ASN A 81 4.23 10.63 -1.48
CA ASN A 81 3.37 10.06 -2.50
C ASN A 81 2.47 11.12 -3.16
N ILE A 82 1.63 11.81 -2.40
CA ILE A 82 0.59 12.70 -2.96
C ILE A 82 1.19 14.03 -3.43
N TYR A 83 1.96 14.70 -2.57
CA TYR A 83 2.45 16.04 -2.90
C TYR A 83 3.65 15.98 -3.86
N GLN A 84 4.72 15.28 -3.49
CA GLN A 84 5.98 15.31 -4.26
C GLN A 84 5.85 14.57 -5.60
N ARG A 85 5.25 13.38 -5.61
CA ARG A 85 5.21 12.53 -6.82
C ARG A 85 4.01 12.77 -7.73
N HIS A 86 2.92 13.36 -7.24
CA HIS A 86 1.72 13.60 -8.06
C HIS A 86 1.45 15.10 -8.25
N ILE A 87 1.12 15.84 -7.19
CA ILE A 87 0.71 17.25 -7.31
C ILE A 87 1.82 18.11 -7.91
N LYS A 88 3.04 18.04 -7.35
CA LYS A 88 4.16 18.90 -7.76
C LYS A 88 4.52 18.71 -9.23
N ARG A 89 4.57 17.46 -9.70
CA ARG A 89 4.93 17.10 -11.08
C ARG A 89 3.90 17.51 -12.14
N ILE A 90 2.67 17.83 -11.73
CA ILE A 90 1.60 18.20 -12.66
C ILE A 90 1.41 19.73 -12.66
N PHE A 91 1.53 20.37 -11.50
CA PHE A 91 1.07 21.75 -11.32
C PHE A 91 2.16 22.76 -10.94
N ILE A 92 3.34 22.32 -10.53
CA ILE A 92 4.38 23.21 -9.98
C ILE A 92 5.68 23.13 -10.80
N ASP A 93 6.20 21.91 -10.98
CA ASP A 93 7.38 21.61 -11.79
C ASP A 93 6.96 21.12 -13.18
#